data_AF-A0A7J6S7K7-F1
#
_entry.id   AF-A0A7J6S7K7-F1
#
_cell.length_a   1.000
_cell.length_b   1.000
_cell.length_c   1.000
_cell.angle_alpha   90.00
_cell.angle_beta   90.00
_cell.angle_gamma   90.00
#
_symmetry.space_group_name_H-M   'P 1'
#
loop_
_entity.id
_entity.type
_entity.pdbx_description
1 polymer ?
#
loop_
_entity_poly.entity_id
_entity_poly.type
_entity_poly.pdbx_seq_one_letter_code
_entity_poly.pdbx_strand_id
1 'polypeptide(L)' 'SGHRGFAFVEFVSRSEALAAMEALQHTHLYGRRLVLEPAAHEDTSIETARLKQDMKEERKRHERMNESAKRRKINALEE' A
#
# COMPACT_ATOMS: atom_id res chain seq x y z
N SER A 1 30.30 1.92 11.34
CA SER A 1 29.19 2.84 11.03
C SER A 1 27.96 2.05 10.64
N GLY A 2 27.02 1.85 11.57
CA GLY A 2 25.75 1.19 11.26
C GLY A 2 24.70 2.22 10.85
N HIS A 3 24.31 2.24 9.58
CA HIS A 3 23.12 2.97 9.16
C HIS A 3 21.91 2.30 9.79
N ARG A 4 21.00 3.06 10.41
CA ARG A 4 19.79 2.58 11.10
C ARG A 4 18.72 1.99 10.15
N GLY A 5 19.10 1.61 8.93
CA GLY A 5 18.27 0.82 8.01
C GLY A 5 17.05 1.55 7.45
N PHE A 6 17.13 2.85 7.19
CA PHE A 6 16.06 3.61 6.55
C PHE A 6 16.58 4.33 5.30
N ALA A 7 15.69 4.56 4.34
CA ALA A 7 15.95 5.30 3.11
C ALA A 7 14.65 6.00 2.67
N PHE A 8 14.80 7.07 1.90
CA PHE A 8 13.69 7.75 1.22
C PHE A 8 13.83 7.50 -0.28
N VAL A 9 12.70 7.29 -0.94
CA VAL A 9 12.62 7.08 -2.39
C VAL A 9 11.59 8.05 -2.94
N GLU A 10 11.99 8.82 -3.94
CA GLU A 10 11.14 9.76 -4.65
C GLU A 10 10.77 9.19 -6.03
N PHE A 11 9.51 9.31 -6.40
CA PHE A 11 8.98 8.84 -7.67
C PHE A 11 8.60 10.03 -8.55
N VAL A 12 8.66 9.84 -9.86
CA VAL A 12 8.28 10.88 -10.83
C VAL A 12 6.79 11.17 -10.77
N SER A 13 5.96 10.16 -10.54
CA SER A 13 4.51 10.32 -10.44
C SER A 13 3.91 9.66 -9.19
N ARG A 14 2.75 10.22 -8.77
CA ARG A 14 1.95 9.70 -7.65
C ARG A 14 1.49 8.27 -7.87
N SER A 15 1.04 7.94 -9.09
CA SER A 15 0.57 6.60 -9.43
C SER A 15 1.67 5.55 -9.32
N GLU A 16 2.90 5.88 -9.72
CA GLU A 16 4.06 4.98 -9.55
C GLU A 16 4.38 4.74 -8.07
N ALA A 17 4.32 5.78 -7.24
CA ALA A 17 4.53 5.64 -5.80
C ALA A 17 3.49 4.71 -5.16
N LEU A 18 2.20 4.86 -5.51
CA LEU A 18 1.12 4.00 -5.02
C LEU A 18 1.31 2.54 -5.47
N ALA A 19 1.60 2.33 -6.76
CA ALA A 19 1.84 1.00 -7.31
C ALA A 19 3.05 0.31 -6.66
N ALA A 20 4.15 1.03 -6.43
CA ALA A 20 5.33 0.50 -5.76
C ALA A 20 5.05 0.14 -4.29
N MET A 21 4.29 0.98 -3.58
CA MET A 21 3.87 0.72 -2.20
C MET A 21 3.03 -0.56 -2.11
N GLU A 22 2.05 -0.74 -3.00
CA GLU A 22 1.22 -1.96 -3.03
C GLU A 22 2.06 -3.21 -3.35
N ALA A 23 2.95 -3.12 -4.34
CA ALA A 23 3.77 -4.24 -4.77
C ALA A 23 4.78 -4.70 -3.70
N LEU A 24 5.28 -3.77 -2.87
CA LEU A 24 6.39 -4.04 -1.96
C LEU A 24 6.00 -4.18 -0.48
N GLN A 25 4.73 -3.94 -0.11
CA GLN A 25 4.26 -3.93 1.30
C GLN A 25 4.47 -5.24 2.09
N HIS A 26 4.70 -6.36 1.41
CA HIS A 26 4.91 -7.68 2.01
C HIS A 26 6.27 -8.31 1.67
N THR A 27 7.15 -7.52 1.07
CA THR A 27 8.46 -8.00 0.62
C THR A 27 9.42 -8.15 1.81
N HIS A 28 10.19 -9.24 1.79
CA HIS A 28 11.32 -9.46 2.67
C HIS A 28 12.61 -9.27 1.88
N LEU A 29 13.43 -8.31 2.29
CA LEU A 29 14.72 -8.02 1.69
C LEU A 29 15.82 -8.55 2.62
N TYR A 30 16.63 -9.49 2.13
CA TYR A 30 17.69 -10.16 2.93
C TYR A 30 17.19 -10.71 4.27
N GLY A 31 16.01 -11.33 4.26
CA GLY A 31 15.37 -11.91 5.45
C GLY A 31 14.76 -10.88 6.41
N ARG A 32 14.72 -9.59 6.05
CA ARG A 32 14.08 -8.54 6.85
C ARG A 32 12.87 -7.99 6.12
N ARG A 33 11.75 -7.85 6.83
CA ARG A 33 10.53 -7.27 6.27
C ARG A 33 10.75 -5.77 5.99
N LEU A 34 10.36 -5.33 4.79
CA LEU A 34 10.31 -3.92 4.47
C LEU A 34 9.11 -3.26 5.16
N VAL A 35 9.35 -2.10 5.78
CA VAL A 35 8.32 -1.22 6.30
C VAL A 35 8.32 0.01 5.41
N LEU A 36 7.20 0.25 4.73
CA LEU A 36 7.05 1.35 3.79
C LEU A 36 6.06 2.35 4.38
N GLU A 37 6.44 3.63 4.43
CA GLU A 37 5.59 4.71 4.88
C GLU A 37 5.68 5.89 3.90
N PRO A 38 4.56 6.53 3.54
CA PRO A 38 4.59 7.77 2.77
C PRO A 38 5.41 8.83 3.49
N ALA A 39 6.34 9.48 2.77
CA ALA A 39 7.15 10.54 3.34
C ALA A 39 6.26 11.72 3.78
N ALA A 40 6.44 12.19 5.02
CA ALA A 40 5.83 13.40 5.51
C ALA A 40 6.86 14.54 5.46
N HIS A 41 6.63 15.54 4.61
CA HIS A 41 7.34 16.81 4.69
C HIS A 41 6.46 17.83 5.40
N GLU A 42 7.06 18.70 6.22
CA GLU A 42 6.34 19.66 7.08
C GLU A 42 5.33 20.54 6.29
N ASP A 43 5.66 20.84 5.03
CA ASP A 43 4.81 21.61 4.10
C ASP A 43 3.79 20.79 3.27
N THR A 44 3.78 19.45 3.39
CA THR A 44 2.96 18.54 2.56
C THR A 44 1.83 17.85 3.33
N SER A 45 1.42 18.36 4.49
CA SER A 45 0.35 17.77 5.32
C SER A 45 -0.95 17.50 4.56
N ILE A 46 -1.29 18.31 3.54
CA ILE A 46 -2.49 18.11 2.71
C ILE A 46 -2.28 17.02 1.65
N GLU A 47 -1.12 17.00 0.98
CA GLU A 47 -0.81 16.00 -0.05
C GLU A 47 -0.65 14.60 0.56
N THR A 48 0.00 14.53 1.72
CA THR A 48 0.12 13.29 2.50
C THR A 48 -1.25 12.78 2.97
N ALA A 49 -2.17 13.66 3.36
CA ALA A 49 -3.54 13.28 3.70
C ALA A 49 -4.29 12.71 2.48
N ARG A 50 -4.13 13.32 1.30
CA ARG A 50 -4.73 12.81 0.04
C ARG A 50 -4.16 11.45 -0.33
N LEU A 51 -2.84 11.29 -0.30
CA LEU A 51 -2.17 9.98 -0.51
C LEU A 51 -2.70 8.91 0.43
N LYS A 52 -2.81 9.21 1.72
CA LYS A 52 -3.38 8.28 2.71
C LYS A 52 -4.85 7.96 2.42
N GLN A 53 -5.62 8.92 1.93
CA GLN A 53 -7.04 8.72 1.61
C GLN A 53 -7.21 7.81 0.39
N ASP A 54 -6.49 8.08 -0.70
CA ASP A 54 -6.56 7.28 -1.93
C ASP A 54 -6.10 5.84 -1.66
N MET A 55 -5.03 5.66 -0.89
CA MET A 55 -4.58 4.33 -0.43
C MET A 55 -5.67 3.59 0.37
N LYS A 56 -6.41 4.31 1.22
CA LYS A 56 -7.48 3.73 2.04
C LYS A 56 -8.68 3.35 1.18
N GLU A 57 -9.00 4.14 0.15
CA GLU A 57 -10.05 3.84 -0.80
C GLU A 57 -9.70 2.62 -1.67
N GLU A 58 -8.47 2.55 -2.16
CA GLU A 58 -8.00 1.45 -3.00
C GLU A 58 -7.96 0.14 -2.21
N ARG A 59 -7.49 0.19 -0.95
CA ARG A 59 -7.55 -0.96 -0.03
C ARG A 59 -8.98 -1.44 0.23
N LYS A 60 -9.91 -0.51 0.45
CA LYS A 60 -11.35 -0.85 0.61
C LYS A 60 -11.95 -1.44 -0.66
N ARG A 61 -11.56 -0.92 -1.83
CA ARG A 61 -12.02 -1.44 -3.13
C ARG A 61 -11.55 -2.87 -3.32
N HIS A 62 -10.30 -3.16 -3.00
CA HIS A 62 -9.72 -4.50 -3.10
C HIS A 62 -10.38 -5.47 -2.12
N GLU A 63 -10.65 -5.03 -0.88
CA GLU A 63 -11.34 -5.81 0.14
C GLU A 63 -12.78 -6.18 -0.29
N ARG A 64 -13.56 -5.19 -0.78
CA ARG A 64 -14.92 -5.44 -1.32
C ARG A 64 -14.91 -6.40 -2.49
N MET A 65 -13.92 -6.28 -3.38
CA MET A 65 -13.77 -7.18 -4.52
C MET A 65 -13.50 -8.61 -4.07
N ASN A 66 -12.60 -8.80 -3.11
CA ASN A 66 -12.29 -10.12 -2.54
C ASN A 66 -13.50 -10.71 -1.76
N GLU A 67 -14.23 -9.89 -1.01
CA GLU A 67 -15.44 -10.32 -0.30
C GLU A 67 -16.55 -10.73 -1.27
N SER A 68 -16.78 -9.96 -2.35
CA SER A 68 -17.76 -10.33 -3.38
C SER A 68 -17.40 -11.63 -4.11
N ALA A 69 -16.11 -11.86 -4.36
CA ALA A 69 -15.61 -13.10 -4.95
C ALA A 69 -15.81 -14.31 -4.00
N LYS A 70 -15.56 -14.14 -2.70
CA LYS A 70 -15.86 -15.16 -1.69
C LYS A 70 -17.36 -15.47 -1.60
N ARG A 71 -18.22 -14.46 -1.58
CA ARG A 71 -19.69 -14.66 -1.54
C ARG A 71 -20.19 -15.43 -2.75
N ARG A 72 -19.71 -15.09 -3.96
CA ARG A 72 -20.04 -15.84 -5.18
C ARG A 72 -19.60 -17.30 -5.12
N LYS A 73 -18.40 -17.56 -4.59
CA LYS A 73 -17.87 -18.92 -4.41
C LYS A 73 -18.72 -19.75 -3.45
N ILE A 74 -19.19 -19.15 -2.35
CA ILE A 74 -20.02 -19.82 -1.34
C ILE A 74 -21.38 -20.19 -1.92
N ASN A 75 -22.07 -19.25 -2.57
CA ASN A 75 -23.38 -19.53 -3.17
C ASN A 75 -23.33 -20.63 -4.23
N ALA A 76 -22.24 -20.71 -5.00
CA ALA A 76 -22.04 -21.76 -6.01
C ALA A 76 -21.71 -23.15 -5.44
N LEU A 77 -21.53 -23.27 -4.11
CA LEU A 77 -21.32 -24.55 -3.41
C LEU A 77 -22.56 -24.99 -2.63
N GLU A 78 -23.54 -24.09 -2.44
CA GLU A 78 -24.82 -24.37 -1.77
C GLU A 78 -25.95 -24.76 -2.76
N GLU A 79 -25.67 -24.76 -4.07
CA GLU A 79 -26.48 -25.37 -5.15
C GLU A 79 -25.89 -26.72 -5.59
#